data_AF-A0A7C6WRQ0-F1
#
_entry.id   AF-A0A7C6WRQ0-F1
#
_cell.length_a   1.000
_cell.length_b   1.000
_cell.length_c   1.000
_cell.angle_alpha   90.00
_cell.angle_beta   90.00
_cell.angle_gamma   90.00
#
_symmetry.space_group_name_H-M   'P 1'
#
loop_
_entity.id
_entity.type
_entity.pdbx_description
1 polymer ?
#
loop_
_entity_poly.entity_id
_entity_poly.type
_entity_poly.pdbx_seq_one_letter_code
_entity_poly.pdbx_strand_id
1 'polypeptide(L)'
;MQLEYMLLIIIMLIIIPIVAISSNDTAFYIITSIIVAISSLKSFYNNFFGIRISEEDIDEEDIEFLEEVESQINLDLYKLGKGFQTIKSLIIIVFYIYCAFYLQYFWLKALSIFVIVHWVYILFYNLQKSIDCNSKEKESFLKRFYMLIINISALVIISFSAYSKFFQR
;
A
#
# COMPACT_ATOMS: atom_id res chain seq x y z
N MET A 1 28.08 13.61 -12.72
CA MET A 1 27.50 14.67 -13.59
C MET A 1 26.44 14.17 -14.55
N GLN A 2 26.73 13.47 -15.66
CA GLN A 2 25.68 13.09 -16.64
C GLN A 2 24.62 12.11 -16.09
N LEU A 3 25.05 11.16 -15.24
CA LEU A 3 24.14 10.22 -14.57
C LEU A 3 23.21 10.90 -13.55
N GLU A 4 23.69 11.94 -12.86
CA GLU A 4 22.88 12.72 -11.89
C GLU A 4 21.79 13.51 -12.61
N TYR A 5 22.09 14.11 -13.76
CA TYR A 5 21.08 14.80 -14.59
C TYR A 5 20.05 13.82 -15.16
N MET A 6 20.48 12.63 -15.59
CA MET A 6 19.57 11.58 -16.07
C MET A 6 18.64 11.10 -14.96
N LEU A 7 19.17 10.86 -13.76
CA LEU A 7 18.40 10.46 -12.59
C LEU A 7 17.38 11.53 -12.19
N LEU A 8 17.78 12.81 -12.22
CA LEU A 8 16.88 13.93 -11.91
C LEU A 8 15.73 14.02 -12.91
N ILE A 9 15.99 13.84 -14.21
CA ILE A 9 14.95 13.82 -15.25
C ILE A 9 13.97 12.66 -15.02
N ILE A 10 14.46 11.46 -14.72
CA ILE A 10 13.62 10.29 -14.42
C ILE A 10 12.74 10.56 -13.19
N ILE A 11 13.32 11.13 -12.12
CA ILE A 11 12.58 11.50 -10.91
C ILE A 11 11.50 12.55 -11.24
N MET A 12 11.82 13.58 -12.03
CA MET A 12 10.84 14.59 -12.44
C MET A 12 9.70 13.99 -13.27
N LEU A 13 10.01 13.08 -14.19
CA LEU A 13 9.04 12.38 -15.02
C LEU A 13 8.03 11.59 -14.19
N ILE A 14 8.45 11.07 -13.03
CA ILE A 14 7.60 10.30 -12.12
C ILE A 14 6.83 11.24 -11.16
N ILE A 15 7.51 12.24 -10.58
CA ILE A 15 6.92 13.12 -9.56
C ILE A 15 5.84 14.03 -10.18
N ILE A 16 6.06 14.58 -11.38
CA ILE A 16 5.12 15.53 -11.98
C ILE A 16 3.72 14.92 -12.19
N PRO A 17 3.58 13.72 -12.79
CA PRO A 17 2.27 13.05 -12.89
C PRO A 17 1.63 12.79 -11.53
N ILE A 18 2.42 12.36 -10.54
CA ILE A 18 1.92 12.08 -9.19
C ILE A 18 1.33 13.36 -8.56
N VAL A 19 2.04 14.48 -8.65
CA VAL A 19 1.59 15.78 -8.14
C VAL A 19 0.36 16.26 -8.91
N ALA A 20 0.35 16.12 -10.24
CA ALA A 20 -0.78 16.51 -11.08
C ALA A 20 -2.06 15.73 -10.73
N ILE A 21 -1.94 14.41 -10.53
CA ILE A 21 -3.04 13.55 -10.09
C ILE A 21 -3.50 13.95 -8.68
N SER A 22 -2.55 14.19 -7.76
CA SER A 22 -2.85 14.56 -6.37
C SER A 22 -3.50 15.94 -6.24
N SER A 23 -3.30 16.84 -7.20
CA SER A 23 -3.88 18.19 -7.21
C SER A 23 -5.39 18.16 -7.52
N ASN A 24 -5.86 17.14 -8.24
CA ASN A 24 -7.29 16.96 -8.51
C ASN A 24 -7.90 15.97 -7.52
N ASP A 25 -8.70 16.49 -6.59
CA ASP A 25 -9.39 15.72 -5.55
C ASP A 25 -10.16 14.49 -6.09
N THR A 26 -10.81 14.62 -7.25
CA THR A 26 -11.59 13.52 -7.82
C THR A 26 -10.68 12.48 -8.48
N ALA A 27 -9.68 12.91 -9.24
CA ALA A 27 -8.73 12.00 -9.88
C ALA A 27 -7.91 11.23 -8.84
N PHE A 28 -7.40 11.92 -7.81
CA PHE A 28 -6.72 11.32 -6.68
C PHE A 28 -7.56 10.24 -6.02
N TYR A 29 -8.83 10.54 -5.72
CA TYR A 29 -9.74 9.57 -5.12
C TYR A 29 -9.97 8.34 -6.00
N ILE A 30 -10.29 8.54 -7.29
CA ILE A 30 -10.58 7.42 -8.21
C ILE A 30 -9.36 6.50 -8.33
N ILE A 31 -8.19 7.05 -8.63
CA ILE A 31 -6.97 6.27 -8.84
C ILE A 31 -6.60 5.52 -7.56
N THR A 32 -6.59 6.22 -6.41
CA THR A 32 -6.22 5.59 -5.14
C THR A 32 -7.23 4.53 -4.72
N SER A 33 -8.54 4.79 -4.89
CA SER A 33 -9.59 3.82 -4.55
C SER A 33 -9.48 2.54 -5.38
N ILE A 34 -9.17 2.65 -6.68
CA ILE A 34 -8.98 1.49 -7.57
C ILE A 34 -7.76 0.68 -7.13
N ILE A 35 -6.63 1.35 -6.87
CA ILE A 35 -5.39 0.69 -6.44
C ILE A 35 -5.62 -0.05 -5.11
N VAL A 36 -6.23 0.61 -4.13
CA VAL A 36 -6.50 0.02 -2.81
C VAL A 36 -7.54 -1.11 -2.92
N ALA A 37 -8.58 -0.95 -3.75
CA ALA A 37 -9.58 -1.98 -3.97
C ALA A 37 -8.97 -3.24 -4.62
N ILE A 38 -8.18 -3.08 -5.69
CA ILE A 38 -7.49 -4.21 -6.33
C ILE A 38 -6.54 -4.88 -5.35
N SER A 39 -5.76 -4.11 -4.58
CA SER A 39 -4.88 -4.66 -3.53
C SER A 39 -5.66 -5.44 -2.48
N SER A 40 -6.81 -4.94 -2.06
CA SER A 40 -7.68 -5.59 -1.06
C SER A 40 -8.32 -6.86 -1.63
N LEU A 41 -8.73 -6.85 -2.92
CA LEU A 41 -9.23 -8.04 -3.62
C LEU A 41 -8.14 -9.10 -3.78
N LYS A 42 -6.93 -8.72 -4.20
CA LYS A 42 -5.79 -9.65 -4.31
C LYS A 42 -5.48 -10.28 -2.96
N SER A 43 -5.41 -9.45 -1.91
CA SER A 43 -5.19 -9.93 -0.54
C SER A 43 -6.33 -10.83 -0.06
N PHE A 44 -7.58 -10.49 -0.35
CA PHE A 44 -8.74 -11.35 -0.06
C PHE A 44 -8.64 -12.69 -0.78
N TYR A 45 -8.37 -12.70 -2.09
CA TYR A 45 -8.24 -13.92 -2.89
C TYR A 45 -7.14 -14.83 -2.35
N ASN A 46 -5.95 -14.30 -2.08
CA ASN A 46 -4.84 -15.06 -1.50
C ASN A 46 -5.19 -15.61 -0.12
N ASN A 47 -5.81 -14.79 0.74
CA ASN A 47 -6.26 -15.19 2.07
C ASN A 47 -7.49 -16.11 2.04
N PHE A 48 -8.27 -16.19 0.96
CA PHE A 48 -9.43 -17.07 0.89
C PHE A 48 -9.05 -18.42 0.28
N PHE A 49 -8.36 -18.42 -0.86
CA PHE A 49 -7.99 -19.63 -1.59
C PHE A 49 -6.69 -20.29 -1.08
N GLY A 50 -5.94 -19.63 -0.20
CA GLY A 50 -4.71 -20.18 0.36
C GLY A 50 -3.56 -20.25 -0.64
N ILE A 51 -3.75 -19.65 -1.81
CA ILE A 51 -2.69 -19.45 -2.81
C ILE A 51 -1.78 -18.36 -2.24
N ARG A 52 -0.68 -18.78 -1.62
CA ARG A 52 0.44 -17.91 -1.32
C ARG A 52 1.21 -17.72 -2.63
N ILE A 53 0.81 -16.73 -3.41
CA ILE A 53 1.79 -16.03 -4.25
C ILE A 53 2.55 -15.18 -3.24
N SER A 54 3.66 -15.69 -2.74
CA SER A 54 4.52 -14.94 -1.84
C SER A 54 4.97 -13.72 -2.64
N GLU A 55 4.80 -12.50 -2.10
CA GLU A 55 5.58 -11.36 -2.62
C GLU A 55 7.11 -11.55 -2.38
N GLU A 56 7.49 -12.67 -1.77
CA GLU A 56 8.85 -13.18 -1.57
C GLU A 56 9.26 -14.28 -2.58
N ASP A 57 8.44 -14.62 -3.58
CA ASP A 57 8.89 -15.43 -4.73
C ASP A 57 9.62 -14.48 -5.70
N ILE A 58 10.62 -13.76 -5.18
CA ILE A 58 11.66 -13.13 -5.98
C ILE A 58 12.55 -14.31 -6.36
N ASP A 59 12.48 -14.75 -7.62
CA ASP A 59 13.34 -15.83 -8.12
C ASP A 59 14.81 -15.46 -7.82
N GLU A 60 15.66 -16.45 -7.58
CA GLU A 60 17.10 -16.21 -7.36
C GLU A 60 17.72 -15.34 -8.48
N GLU A 61 17.17 -15.43 -9.69
CA GLU A 61 17.48 -14.59 -10.86
C GLU A 61 17.21 -13.09 -10.64
N ASP A 62 16.10 -12.72 -9.99
CA ASP A 62 15.75 -11.33 -9.69
C ASP A 62 16.63 -10.75 -8.58
N ILE A 63 17.07 -11.58 -7.62
CA ILE A 63 18.01 -11.19 -6.57
C ILE A 63 19.40 -10.90 -7.16
N GLU A 64 19.88 -11.79 -8.04
CA GLU A 64 21.16 -11.63 -8.72
C GLU A 64 21.17 -10.38 -9.62
N PHE A 65 20.07 -10.11 -10.33
CA PHE A 65 19.91 -8.89 -11.12
C PHE A 65 19.91 -7.62 -10.24
N LEU A 66 19.21 -7.63 -9.11
CA LEU A 66 19.19 -6.48 -8.19
C LEU A 66 20.57 -6.20 -7.59
N GLU A 67 21.32 -7.24 -7.24
CA GLU A 67 22.68 -7.13 -6.71
C GLU A 67 23.66 -6.62 -7.78
N GLU A 68 23.49 -7.06 -9.04
CA GLU A 68 24.24 -6.53 -10.17
C GLU A 68 23.94 -5.04 -10.39
N VAL A 69 22.67 -4.63 -10.36
CA VAL A 69 22.26 -3.22 -10.51
C VAL A 69 22.74 -2.36 -9.33
N GLU A 70 22.68 -2.87 -8.10
CA GLU A 70 23.19 -2.17 -6.90
C GLU A 70 24.72 -2.02 -6.92
N SER A 71 25.45 -2.97 -7.52
CA SER A 71 26.90 -2.85 -7.73
C SER A 71 27.26 -1.76 -8.75
N GLN A 72 26.41 -1.56 -9.76
CA GLN A 72 26.60 -0.56 -10.82
C GLN A 72 26.13 0.83 -10.40
N ILE A 73 25.06 0.88 -9.62
CA ILE A 73 24.44 2.10 -9.11
C ILE A 73 24.58 2.01 -7.60
N ASN A 74 25.60 2.66 -7.03
CA ASN A 74 25.94 2.66 -5.58
C ASN A 74 24.79 3.18 -4.69
N LEU A 75 23.68 2.47 -4.67
CA LEU A 75 22.35 2.89 -4.29
C LEU A 75 21.62 1.65 -3.77
N ASP A 76 21.40 1.66 -2.46
CA ASP A 76 20.84 0.53 -1.71
C ASP A 76 19.36 0.32 -2.07
N LEU A 77 19.11 -0.57 -3.04
CA LEU A 77 17.77 -0.87 -3.56
C LEU A 77 16.88 -1.47 -2.46
N TYR A 78 17.48 -2.18 -1.51
CA TYR A 78 16.80 -2.76 -0.36
C TYR A 78 16.22 -1.67 0.57
N LYS A 79 17.02 -0.66 0.94
CA LYS A 79 16.52 0.49 1.71
C LYS A 79 15.46 1.28 0.95
N LEU A 80 15.61 1.39 -0.38
CA LEU A 80 14.64 2.06 -1.23
C LEU A 80 13.30 1.32 -1.25
N GLY A 81 13.31 -0.02 -1.34
CA GLY A 81 12.12 -0.87 -1.22
C GLY A 81 11.40 -0.70 0.12
N LYS A 82 12.15 -0.67 1.23
CA LYS A 82 11.58 -0.38 2.56
C LYS A 82 10.95 1.02 2.65
N GLY A 83 11.59 2.00 2.03
CA GLY A 83 11.06 3.36 1.88
C GLY A 83 9.72 3.37 1.13
N PHE A 84 9.64 2.69 0.00
CA PHE A 84 8.40 2.54 -0.77
C PHE A 84 7.27 1.86 0.02
N GLN A 85 7.57 0.81 0.78
CA GLN A 85 6.58 0.13 1.61
C GLN A 85 6.02 1.03 2.72
N THR A 86 6.87 1.89 3.26
CA THR A 86 6.48 2.90 4.26
C THR A 86 5.59 3.97 3.63
N ILE A 87 6.00 4.53 2.48
CA ILE A 87 5.22 5.53 1.73
C ILE A 87 3.85 4.97 1.34
N LYS A 88 3.79 3.72 0.84
CA LYS A 88 2.55 3.02 0.52
C LYS A 88 1.60 2.98 1.72
N SER A 89 2.10 2.60 2.89
CA SER A 89 1.29 2.54 4.12
C SER A 89 0.76 3.93 4.51
N LEU A 90 1.58 4.97 4.37
CA LEU A 90 1.20 6.34 4.65
C LEU A 90 0.11 6.86 3.69
N ILE A 91 0.25 6.62 2.39
CA ILE A 91 -0.77 6.99 1.39
C ILE A 91 -2.11 6.33 1.72
N ILE A 92 -2.08 5.05 2.10
CA ILE A 92 -3.29 4.30 2.45
C ILE A 92 -3.97 4.89 3.71
N ILE A 93 -3.20 5.26 4.73
CA ILE A 93 -3.74 5.93 5.94
C ILE A 93 -4.42 7.24 5.58
N VAL A 94 -3.75 8.10 4.82
CA VAL A 94 -4.30 9.40 4.38
C VAL A 94 -5.56 9.20 3.56
N PHE A 95 -5.59 8.20 2.68
CA PHE A 95 -6.76 7.86 1.89
C PHE A 95 -7.95 7.41 2.74
N TYR A 96 -7.74 6.61 3.80
CA TYR A 96 -8.85 6.22 4.68
C TYR A 96 -9.35 7.37 5.56
N ILE A 97 -8.46 8.25 6.02
CA ILE A 97 -8.85 9.50 6.70
C ILE A 97 -9.73 10.33 5.75
N TYR A 98 -9.31 10.46 4.49
CA TYR A 98 -10.09 11.12 3.46
C TYR A 98 -11.46 10.47 3.26
N CYS A 99 -11.54 9.14 3.14
CA CYS A 99 -12.80 8.42 3.03
C CYS A 99 -13.72 8.65 4.23
N ALA A 100 -13.17 8.71 5.45
CA ALA A 100 -13.93 8.92 6.68
C ALA A 100 -14.73 10.24 6.70
N PHE A 101 -14.24 11.28 6.01
CA PHE A 101 -14.97 12.54 5.86
C PHE A 101 -16.24 12.40 5.01
N TYR A 102 -16.24 11.51 4.01
CA TYR A 102 -17.38 11.28 3.12
C TYR A 102 -18.40 10.27 3.70
N LEU A 103 -18.04 9.50 4.73
CA LEU A 103 -18.97 8.55 5.34
C LEU A 103 -20.01 9.29 6.19
N GLN A 104 -21.28 9.18 5.86
CA GLN A 104 -22.36 9.79 6.65
C GLN A 104 -22.64 9.03 7.94
N TYR A 105 -22.67 7.69 7.88
CA TYR A 105 -23.05 6.85 9.01
C TYR A 105 -21.92 6.68 10.03
N PHE A 106 -22.24 6.88 11.31
CA PHE A 106 -21.29 6.76 12.42
C PHE A 106 -20.60 5.38 12.48
N TRP A 107 -21.36 4.30 12.23
CA TRP A 107 -20.83 2.94 12.20
C TRP A 107 -19.73 2.75 11.14
N LEU A 108 -19.87 3.37 9.96
CA LEU A 108 -18.86 3.32 8.91
C LEU A 108 -17.61 4.13 9.28
N LYS A 109 -17.76 5.24 10.01
CA LYS A 109 -16.62 5.99 10.55
C LYS A 109 -15.84 5.17 11.57
N ALA A 110 -16.52 4.46 12.47
CA ALA A 110 -15.88 3.56 13.43
C ALA A 110 -15.10 2.44 12.71
N LEU A 111 -15.68 1.86 11.66
CA LEU A 111 -15.02 0.85 10.82
C LEU A 111 -13.78 1.41 10.10
N SER A 112 -13.84 2.67 9.64
CA SER A 112 -12.70 3.37 9.05
C SER A 112 -11.57 3.59 10.06
N ILE A 113 -11.88 4.01 11.29
CA ILE A 113 -10.87 4.15 12.36
C ILE A 113 -10.18 2.81 12.62
N PHE A 114 -10.93 1.71 12.68
CA PHE A 114 -10.36 0.38 12.87
C PHE A 114 -9.34 0.02 11.77
N VAL A 115 -9.68 0.27 10.50
CA VAL A 115 -8.76 0.04 9.36
C VAL A 115 -7.55 0.97 9.43
N ILE A 116 -7.73 2.25 9.79
CA ILE A 116 -6.64 3.21 9.95
C ILE A 116 -5.65 2.74 11.02
N VAL A 117 -6.12 2.33 12.20
CA VAL A 117 -5.27 1.84 13.30
C VAL A 117 -4.45 0.63 12.84
N HIS A 118 -5.04 -0.29 12.09
CA HIS A 118 -4.32 -1.42 11.53
C HIS A 118 -3.17 -0.98 10.60
N TRP A 119 -3.42 -0.04 9.69
CA TRP A 119 -2.37 0.47 8.80
C TRP A 119 -1.31 1.29 9.52
N VAL A 120 -1.67 2.02 10.58
CA VAL A 120 -0.73 2.70 11.48
C VAL A 120 0.16 1.68 12.19
N TYR A 121 -0.40 0.58 12.68
CA TYR A 121 0.38 -0.52 13.26
C TYR A 121 1.37 -1.11 12.25
N ILE A 122 0.94 -1.36 11.00
CA ILE A 122 1.82 -1.82 9.92
C ILE A 122 2.93 -0.80 9.65
N LEU A 123 2.61 0.50 9.63
CA LEU A 123 3.59 1.56 9.43
C LEU A 123 4.65 1.55 10.53
N PHE A 124 4.24 1.46 11.81
CA PHE A 124 5.19 1.36 12.92
C PHE A 124 6.03 0.10 12.85
N TYR A 125 5.41 -1.04 12.53
CA TYR A 125 6.12 -2.31 12.35
C TYR A 125 7.18 -2.20 11.24
N ASN A 126 6.83 -1.60 10.09
CA ASN A 126 7.74 -1.41 8.97
C ASN A 126 8.88 -0.44 9.31
N LEU A 127 8.61 0.62 10.09
CA LEU A 127 9.64 1.54 10.56
C LEU A 127 10.59 0.88 11.57
N GLN A 128 10.03 0.14 12.54
CA GLN A 128 10.76 -0.45 13.65
C GLN A 128 11.51 -1.73 13.29
N LYS A 129 11.12 -2.44 12.22
CA LYS A 129 11.81 -3.65 11.75
C LYS A 129 13.22 -3.30 11.28
N SER A 130 14.19 -3.31 12.18
CA SER A 130 15.61 -3.46 11.87
C SER A 130 15.85 -4.89 11.41
N ILE A 131 16.55 -5.02 10.29
CA ILE A 131 17.21 -6.22 9.74
C ILE A 131 17.15 -7.42 10.69
N ASP A 132 16.04 -8.15 10.67
CA ASP A 132 15.96 -9.48 11.26
C ASP A 132 15.03 -10.31 10.38
N CYS A 133 15.65 -10.88 9.35
CA CYS A 133 15.11 -12.00 8.61
C CYS A 133 15.19 -13.22 9.53
N ASN A 134 14.06 -13.61 10.11
CA ASN A 134 13.63 -14.99 10.34
C ASN A 134 12.61 -15.04 11.48
N SER A 135 11.35 -14.80 11.12
CA SER A 135 10.30 -15.58 11.76
C SER A 135 9.39 -16.11 10.67
N LYS A 136 9.66 -17.35 10.25
CA LYS A 136 8.65 -18.24 9.66
C LYS A 136 7.61 -18.53 10.74
N GLU A 137 6.90 -17.51 11.18
CA GLU A 137 5.81 -17.66 12.11
C GLU A 137 4.66 -18.27 11.29
N LYS A 138 4.35 -19.54 11.57
CA LYS A 138 3.17 -20.22 11.02
C LYS A 138 1.99 -19.27 11.22
N GLU A 139 1.49 -18.69 10.14
CA GLU A 139 0.33 -17.82 10.21
C GLU A 139 -0.83 -18.60 10.80
N SER A 140 -1.17 -18.27 12.05
CA SER A 140 -2.35 -18.79 12.71
C SER A 140 -3.58 -18.46 11.86
N PHE A 141 -4.54 -19.38 11.80
CA PHE A 141 -5.85 -19.18 11.18
C PHE A 141 -6.50 -17.86 11.63
N LEU A 142 -6.22 -17.43 12.87
CA LEU A 142 -6.66 -16.14 13.42
C LEU A 142 -6.10 -14.93 12.65
N LYS A 143 -4.83 -14.95 12.27
CA LYS A 143 -4.20 -13.87 11.49
C LYS A 143 -4.82 -13.77 10.10
N ARG A 144 -5.08 -14.92 9.48
CA ARG A 144 -5.74 -15.01 8.17
C ARG A 144 -7.17 -14.49 8.22
N PHE A 145 -7.93 -14.86 9.26
CA PHE A 145 -9.29 -14.36 9.47
C PHE A 145 -9.31 -12.85 9.75
N TYR A 146 -8.38 -12.36 10.56
CA TYR A 146 -8.21 -10.94 10.84
C TYR A 146 -7.92 -10.14 9.56
N MET A 147 -7.01 -10.61 8.71
CA MET A 147 -6.72 -9.98 7.42
C MET A 147 -7.93 -9.98 6.48
N LEU A 148 -8.73 -11.05 6.47
CA LEU A 148 -9.99 -11.08 5.70
C LEU A 148 -10.97 -10.01 6.19
N ILE A 149 -11.16 -9.86 7.51
CA ILE A 149 -12.03 -8.83 8.09
C ILE A 149 -11.58 -7.44 7.66
N ILE A 150 -10.27 -7.16 7.71
CA ILE A 150 -9.72 -5.86 7.30
C ILE A 150 -9.97 -5.62 5.81
N ASN A 151 -9.69 -6.60 4.96
CA ASN A 151 -9.88 -6.46 3.51
C ASN A 151 -11.35 -6.26 3.12
N ILE A 152 -12.27 -6.97 3.77
CA ILE A 152 -13.71 -6.76 3.58
C ILE A 152 -14.10 -5.37 4.07
N SER A 153 -13.62 -4.97 5.25
CA SER A 153 -13.89 -3.65 5.82
C SER A 153 -13.40 -2.52 4.92
N ALA A 154 -12.19 -2.66 4.36
CA ALA A 154 -11.61 -1.77 3.37
C ALA A 154 -12.53 -1.61 2.15
N LEU A 155 -12.99 -2.71 1.56
CA LEU A 155 -13.88 -2.68 0.40
C LEU A 155 -15.22 -2.03 0.72
N VAL A 156 -15.81 -2.35 1.87
CA VAL A 156 -17.05 -1.72 2.34
C VAL A 156 -16.85 -0.21 2.46
N ILE A 157 -15.78 0.26 3.12
CA ILE A 157 -15.49 1.69 3.25
C ILE A 157 -15.41 2.36 1.88
N ILE A 158 -14.62 1.78 0.95
CA ILE A 158 -14.40 2.36 -0.38
C ILE A 158 -15.71 2.44 -1.18
N SER A 159 -16.53 1.39 -1.15
CA SER A 159 -17.81 1.38 -1.86
C SER A 159 -18.78 2.44 -1.31
N PHE A 160 -18.91 2.54 0.02
CA PHE A 160 -19.80 3.52 0.65
C PHE A 160 -19.28 4.95 0.50
N SER A 161 -17.97 5.19 0.61
CA SER A 161 -17.40 6.52 0.38
C SER A 161 -17.53 6.94 -1.09
N ALA A 162 -17.41 6.00 -2.03
CA ALA A 162 -17.61 6.30 -3.46
C ALA A 162 -19.06 6.66 -3.74
N TYR A 163 -20.01 5.89 -3.19
CA TYR A 163 -21.43 6.21 -3.29
C TYR A 163 -21.73 7.59 -2.71
N SER A 164 -21.25 7.89 -1.50
CA SER A 164 -21.52 9.20 -0.88
C SER A 164 -20.86 10.35 -1.65
N LYS A 165 -19.67 10.16 -2.23
CA LYS A 165 -18.95 11.20 -2.97
C LYS A 165 -19.59 11.51 -4.33
N PHE A 166 -20.03 10.49 -5.06
CA PHE A 166 -20.50 10.65 -6.44
C PHE A 166 -22.03 10.72 -6.60
N PHE A 167 -22.79 10.05 -5.73
CA PHE A 167 -24.25 9.93 -5.88
C PHE A 167 -25.05 10.72 -4.84
N GLN A 168 -24.47 11.01 -3.67
CA GLN A 168 -25.19 11.61 -2.55
C GLN A 168 -24.74 13.06 -2.26
N ARG A 169 -24.51 13.83 -3.33
CA ARG A 169 -24.04 15.21 -3.27
C ARG A 169 -25.00 16.13 -2.51
#